data_AF-A0A0R3PL93-F1
#
_entry.id   AF-A0A0R3PL93-F1
#
_cell.length_a   1.000
_cell.length_b   1.000
_cell.length_c   1.000
_cell.angle_alpha   90.00
_cell.angle_beta   90.00
_cell.angle_gamma   90.00
#
_symmetry.space_group_name_H-M   'P 1'
#
loop_
_entity.id
_entity.type
_entity.pdbx_description
1 polymer ?
#
loop_
_entity_poly.entity_id
_entity_poly.type
_entity_poly.pdbx_seq_one_letter_code
_entity_poly.pdbx_strand_id
1 'polypeptide(L)'
;MRNALVTYAPFTHNAMGISECFSYVYPGRVINIMDDLDSELTRRKKAAWGALKKVEDAVKRTKNTRLRAHLLDSTVLPALTYASETWSLRNQDGRLFSVIEYSVERTMLGVSRSTQVRDGIGSSDLHQRSKIKDAALYAKQWKISWAGHVMRMNDNRWTRAVSD
;
A
#
# COMPACT_ATOMS: atom_id res chain seq x y z
N MET A 1 9.89 -15.20 4.56
CA MET A 1 10.68 -14.15 3.89
C MET A 1 11.99 -14.78 3.46
N ARG A 2 12.45 -14.57 2.23
CA ARG A 2 13.81 -14.91 1.80
C ARG A 2 14.31 -13.69 1.02
N ASN A 3 15.41 -13.10 1.49
CA ASN A 3 16.14 -12.14 0.66
C ASN A 3 16.67 -12.93 -0.54
N ALA A 4 16.61 -12.34 -1.74
CA ALA A 4 17.25 -12.92 -2.90
C ALA A 4 18.76 -12.66 -2.78
N LEU A 5 19.42 -13.49 -1.98
CA LEU A 5 20.85 -13.47 -1.76
C LEU A 5 21.54 -14.12 -2.96
N VAL A 6 22.54 -13.45 -3.52
CA VAL A 6 23.50 -14.07 -4.43
C VAL A 6 24.84 -14.14 -3.72
N THR A 7 25.41 -15.34 -3.63
CA THR A 7 26.73 -15.60 -3.08
C THR A 7 27.80 -15.26 -4.13
N TYR A 8 28.03 -13.98 -4.35
CA TYR A 8 29.29 -13.48 -4.89
C TYR A 8 29.58 -12.13 -4.22
N ALA A 9 30.77 -11.98 -3.64
CA ALA A 9 31.18 -10.76 -2.93
C ALA A 9 32.37 -10.12 -3.68
N PRO A 10 32.14 -9.11 -4.53
CA PRO A 10 33.22 -8.41 -5.24
C PRO A 10 34.01 -7.46 -4.33
N PHE A 11 33.50 -7.17 -3.12
CA PHE A 11 34.00 -6.13 -2.23
C PHE A 11 34.17 -6.66 -0.80
N THR A 12 35.26 -6.28 -0.15
CA THR A 12 35.54 -6.59 1.26
C THR A 12 35.63 -5.31 2.07
N HIS A 13 35.02 -5.30 3.25
CA HIS A 13 35.23 -4.24 4.26
C HIS A 13 35.69 -4.92 5.56
N ASN A 14 36.81 -4.48 6.12
CA ASN A 14 37.43 -5.08 7.31
C ASN A 14 37.62 -6.61 7.20
N ALA A 15 38.07 -7.08 6.03
CA ALA A 15 38.28 -8.49 5.72
C ALA A 15 37.02 -9.39 5.72
N MET A 16 35.81 -8.83 5.86
CA MET A 16 34.55 -9.55 5.63
C MET A 16 34.02 -9.24 4.22
N GLY A 17 33.63 -10.29 3.49
CA GLY A 17 32.97 -10.16 2.19
C GLY A 17 31.55 -9.61 2.36
N ILE A 18 31.24 -8.54 1.63
CA ILE A 18 29.88 -7.99 1.62
C ILE A 18 29.07 -8.75 0.57
N SER A 19 27.97 -9.39 0.99
CA SER A 19 27.06 -10.09 0.09
C SER A 19 26.26 -9.09 -0.75
N GLU A 20 26.21 -9.31 -2.06
CA GLU A 20 25.30 -8.58 -2.95
C GLU A 20 23.85 -9.03 -2.72
N CYS A 21 22.91 -8.06 -2.71
CA CYS A 21 21.48 -8.29 -2.56
C CYS A 21 20.71 -7.55 -3.65
N PHE A 22 19.96 -8.27 -4.49
CA PHE A 22 19.15 -7.68 -5.56
C PHE A 22 17.88 -6.98 -5.05
N SER A 23 17.39 -7.41 -3.88
CA SER A 23 16.26 -6.78 -3.20
C SER A 23 16.40 -6.91 -1.68
N TYR A 24 15.98 -5.87 -0.98
CA TYR A 24 16.01 -5.78 0.47
C TYR A 24 14.77 -5.04 0.98
N VAL A 25 14.32 -5.36 2.21
CA VAL A 25 13.19 -4.67 2.83
C VAL A 25 13.70 -3.67 3.85
N TYR A 26 13.47 -2.39 3.59
CA TYR A 26 13.88 -1.30 4.47
C TYR A 26 13.07 -0.03 4.22
N PRO A 27 12.80 0.78 5.26
CA PRO A 27 12.28 0.44 6.58
C PRO A 27 10.83 -0.02 6.42
N GLY A 28 10.65 -1.16 5.76
CA GLY A 28 9.34 -1.65 5.41
C GLY A 28 8.91 -1.40 3.98
N ARG A 29 9.69 -0.82 3.07
CA ARG A 29 9.51 -0.88 1.59
C ARG A 29 10.46 -1.93 0.99
N VAL A 30 10.07 -2.64 -0.07
CA VAL A 30 11.03 -3.39 -0.90
C VAL A 30 11.82 -2.40 -1.75
N ILE A 31 13.13 -2.39 -1.57
CA ILE A 31 14.11 -1.67 -2.39
C ILE A 31 14.79 -2.73 -3.24
N ASN A 32 14.91 -2.47 -4.54
CA ASN A 32 15.63 -3.33 -5.48
C ASN A 32 16.61 -2.48 -6.31
N ILE A 33 17.55 -3.14 -6.97
CA ILE A 33 18.59 -2.47 -7.77
C ILE A 33 18.00 -1.57 -8.87
N MET A 34 16.84 -1.93 -9.41
CA MET A 34 16.17 -1.17 -10.47
C MET A 34 15.30 -0.02 -9.93
N ASP A 35 15.22 0.14 -8.60
CA ASP A 35 14.29 1.02 -7.88
C ASP A 35 12.83 0.92 -8.39
N ASP A 36 12.42 -0.27 -8.86
CA ASP A 36 11.05 -0.48 -9.31
C ASP A 36 10.08 -0.56 -8.13
N LEU A 37 8.85 -0.10 -8.38
CA LEU A 37 7.78 -0.11 -7.38
C LEU A 37 6.92 -1.39 -7.46
N ASP A 38 7.08 -2.19 -8.52
CA ASP A 38 6.23 -3.35 -8.81
C ASP A 38 6.32 -4.44 -7.74
N SER A 39 7.54 -4.73 -7.30
CA SER A 39 7.81 -5.70 -6.24
C SER A 39 7.19 -5.28 -4.90
N GLU A 40 7.28 -3.99 -4.56
CA GLU A 40 6.66 -3.42 -3.37
C GLU A 40 5.12 -3.43 -3.46
N LEU A 41 4.56 -2.98 -4.57
CA LEU A 41 3.12 -2.95 -4.79
C LEU A 41 2.53 -4.36 -4.74
N THR A 42 3.18 -5.35 -5.36
CA THR A 42 2.74 -6.74 -5.29
C THR A 42 2.65 -7.24 -3.85
N ARG A 43 3.60 -6.84 -3.01
CA ARG A 43 3.62 -7.19 -1.59
C ARG A 43 2.51 -6.48 -0.81
N ARG A 44 2.30 -5.18 -1.05
CA ARG A 44 1.20 -4.41 -0.44
C ARG A 44 -0.15 -4.95 -0.82
N LYS A 45 -0.30 -5.34 -2.09
CA LYS A 45 -1.50 -5.98 -2.60
C LYS A 45 -1.80 -7.25 -1.80
N LYS A 46 -0.82 -8.13 -1.63
CA LYS A 46 -0.99 -9.34 -0.80
C LYS A 46 -1.34 -9.02 0.66
N ALA A 47 -0.71 -8.01 1.26
CA ALA A 47 -1.00 -7.61 2.64
C ALA A 47 -2.45 -7.08 2.79
N ALA A 48 -2.88 -6.20 1.89
CA ALA A 48 -4.24 -5.67 1.84
C ALA A 48 -5.28 -6.77 1.63
N TRP A 49 -5.02 -7.73 0.73
CA TRP A 49 -5.87 -8.90 0.55
C TRP A 49 -5.96 -9.77 1.81
N GLY A 50 -4.84 -9.98 2.48
CA GLY A 50 -4.81 -10.69 3.76
C GLY A 50 -5.62 -9.98 4.84
N ALA A 51 -5.54 -8.64 4.92
CA ALA A 51 -6.34 -7.84 5.84
C ALA A 51 -7.84 -7.92 5.52
N LEU A 52 -8.22 -7.77 4.25
CA LEU A 52 -9.61 -7.88 3.80
C LEU A 52 -10.19 -9.24 4.18
N LYS A 53 -9.48 -10.34 3.91
CA LYS A 53 -9.94 -11.70 4.20
C LYS A 53 -10.21 -11.92 5.70
N LYS A 54 -9.45 -11.27 6.58
CA LYS A 54 -9.66 -11.35 8.03
C LYS A 54 -10.94 -10.66 8.49
N VAL A 55 -11.34 -9.57 7.81
CA VAL A 55 -12.53 -8.79 8.17
C VAL A 55 -13.75 -9.09 7.30
N GLU A 56 -13.60 -9.92 6.26
CA GLU A 56 -14.62 -10.15 5.23
C GLU A 56 -15.96 -10.61 5.80
N ASP A 57 -15.96 -11.55 6.74
CA ASP A 57 -17.18 -12.05 7.39
C ASP A 57 -17.86 -10.95 8.24
N ALA A 58 -17.08 -10.18 9.01
CA ALA A 58 -17.58 -9.04 9.77
C ALA A 58 -18.17 -7.96 8.86
N VAL A 59 -17.49 -7.65 7.75
CA VAL A 59 -17.99 -6.72 6.72
C VAL A 59 -19.30 -7.23 6.13
N LYS A 60 -19.42 -8.51 5.79
CA LYS A 60 -20.65 -9.08 5.21
C LYS A 60 -21.84 -9.08 6.17
N ARG A 61 -21.61 -9.31 7.46
CA ARG A 61 -22.66 -9.30 8.50
C ARG A 61 -23.12 -7.89 8.87
N THR A 62 -22.26 -6.90 8.68
CA THR A 62 -22.56 -5.51 9.02
C THR A 62 -23.48 -4.88 7.99
N LYS A 63 -24.72 -4.55 8.38
CA LYS A 63 -25.69 -3.87 7.50
C LYS A 63 -25.38 -2.39 7.27
N ASN A 64 -24.73 -1.74 8.23
CA ASN A 64 -24.44 -0.31 8.15
C ASN A 64 -23.26 -0.03 7.22
N THR A 65 -23.55 0.61 6.08
CA THR A 65 -22.59 1.00 5.04
C THR A 65 -21.44 1.85 5.57
N ARG A 66 -21.70 2.80 6.50
CA ARG A 66 -20.66 3.65 7.09
C ARG A 66 -19.70 2.85 7.97
N LEU A 67 -20.23 1.91 8.76
CA LEU A 67 -19.40 1.04 9.60
C LEU A 67 -18.54 0.09 8.74
N ARG A 68 -19.08 -0.43 7.63
CA ARG A 68 -18.30 -1.23 6.67
C ARG A 68 -17.15 -0.41 6.07
N ALA A 69 -17.43 0.81 5.61
CA ALA A 69 -16.42 1.71 5.07
C ALA A 69 -15.33 2.00 6.12
N HIS A 70 -15.73 2.35 7.35
CA HIS A 70 -14.79 2.65 8.42
C HIS A 70 -13.90 1.44 8.79
N LEU A 71 -14.47 0.23 8.81
CA LEU A 71 -13.72 -1.01 9.08
C LEU A 71 -12.67 -1.29 7.99
N LEU A 72 -13.03 -1.07 6.73
CA LEU A 72 -12.13 -1.24 5.59
C LEU A 72 -11.05 -0.15 5.58
N ASP A 73 -11.43 1.11 5.84
CA ASP A 73 -10.52 2.24 5.95
C ASP A 73 -9.50 2.06 7.08
N SER A 74 -9.88 1.41 8.19
CA SER A 74 -8.99 1.21 9.33
C SER A 74 -8.12 -0.05 9.23
N THR A 75 -8.40 -0.96 8.30
CA THR A 75 -7.71 -2.26 8.21
C THR A 75 -7.01 -2.50 6.87
N VAL A 76 -7.71 -2.26 5.77
CA VAL A 76 -7.22 -2.54 4.41
C VAL A 76 -6.38 -1.40 3.89
N LEU A 77 -6.82 -0.14 4.05
CA LEU A 77 -6.06 1.03 3.59
C LEU A 77 -4.67 1.11 4.24
N PRO A 78 -4.49 0.97 5.56
CA PRO A 78 -3.17 1.02 6.16
C PRO A 78 -2.25 -0.10 5.66
N ALA A 79 -2.78 -1.31 5.45
CA ALA A 79 -2.01 -2.41 4.89
C ALA A 79 -1.58 -2.16 3.43
N LEU A 80 -2.44 -1.48 2.67
CA LEU A 80 -2.19 -1.13 1.28
C LEU A 80 -1.21 0.02 1.12
N THR A 81 -1.28 1.06 1.96
CA THR A 81 -0.53 2.33 1.79
C THR A 81 0.67 2.47 2.74
N TYR A 82 1.02 1.43 3.50
CA TYR A 82 2.19 1.50 4.37
C TYR A 82 3.48 1.73 3.56
N ALA A 83 4.35 2.59 4.08
CA ALA A 83 5.57 3.07 3.43
C ALA A 83 5.33 3.87 2.12
N SER A 84 4.09 4.32 1.86
CA SER A 84 3.78 5.10 0.65
C SER A 84 4.46 6.47 0.59
N GLU A 85 4.90 7.00 1.73
CA GLU A 85 5.75 8.19 1.82
C GLU A 85 7.07 8.02 1.08
N THR A 86 7.56 6.78 0.95
CA THR A 86 8.81 6.43 0.26
C THR A 86 8.62 6.10 -1.23
N TRP A 87 7.39 6.18 -1.75
CA TRP A 87 7.09 5.83 -3.14
C TRP A 87 7.23 7.03 -4.07
N SER A 88 7.88 6.78 -5.20
CA SER A 88 7.91 7.67 -6.36
C SER A 88 6.78 7.30 -7.31
N LEU A 89 5.54 7.60 -6.92
CA LEU A 89 4.34 7.28 -7.71
C LEU A 89 4.41 7.97 -9.08
N ARG A 90 4.53 7.19 -10.15
CA ARG A 90 4.40 7.66 -11.54
C ARG A 90 2.94 7.57 -11.97
N ASN A 91 2.53 8.39 -12.94
CA ASN A 91 1.14 8.36 -13.45
C ASN A 91 0.71 6.97 -13.98
N GLN A 92 1.66 6.16 -14.45
CA GLN A 92 1.44 4.78 -14.88
C GLN A 92 1.02 3.82 -13.73
N ASP A 93 1.34 4.18 -12.48
CA ASP A 93 1.07 3.34 -11.31
C ASP A 93 -0.39 3.49 -10.81
N GLY A 94 -1.14 4.46 -11.32
CA GLY A 94 -2.52 4.73 -10.91
C GLY A 94 -3.46 3.55 -11.11
N ARG A 95 -3.25 2.74 -12.16
CA ARG A 95 -4.04 1.52 -12.43
C ARG A 95 -3.81 0.42 -11.38
N LEU A 96 -2.73 0.47 -10.60
CA LEU A 96 -2.35 -0.61 -9.69
C LEU A 96 -3.17 -0.59 -8.39
N PHE A 97 -3.57 0.57 -7.88
CA PHE A 97 -4.46 0.71 -6.72
C PHE A 97 -5.89 0.28 -7.05
N SER A 98 -6.35 0.63 -8.27
CA SER A 98 -7.72 0.42 -8.70
C SER A 98 -8.17 -1.04 -8.63
N VAL A 99 -7.29 -2.01 -8.90
CA VAL A 99 -7.67 -3.46 -8.86
C VAL A 99 -8.06 -3.91 -7.45
N ILE A 100 -7.38 -3.40 -6.42
CA ILE A 100 -7.71 -3.75 -5.03
C ILE A 100 -8.89 -2.94 -4.55
N GLU A 101 -8.90 -1.64 -4.79
CA GLU A 101 -10.01 -0.76 -4.45
C GLU A 101 -11.31 -1.35 -4.98
N TYR A 102 -11.32 -1.72 -6.26
CA TYR A 102 -12.45 -2.35 -6.91
C TYR A 102 -12.99 -3.59 -6.19
N SER A 103 -12.09 -4.49 -5.78
CA SER A 103 -12.54 -5.71 -5.09
C SER A 103 -12.99 -5.42 -3.66
N VAL A 104 -12.38 -4.45 -2.99
CA VAL A 104 -12.76 -4.01 -1.65
C VAL A 104 -14.15 -3.35 -1.70
N GLU A 105 -14.39 -2.48 -2.67
CA GLU A 105 -15.67 -1.81 -2.91
C GLU A 105 -16.78 -2.81 -3.22
N ARG A 106 -16.50 -3.84 -4.03
CA ARG A 106 -17.46 -4.92 -4.28
C ARG A 106 -17.81 -5.71 -3.03
N THR A 107 -16.82 -6.07 -2.21
CA THR A 107 -17.06 -6.74 -0.93
C THR A 107 -17.86 -5.85 0.02
N MET A 108 -17.59 -4.55 0.02
CA MET A 108 -18.33 -3.54 0.78
C MET A 108 -19.79 -3.43 0.32
N LEU A 109 -20.06 -3.50 -0.97
CA LEU A 109 -21.40 -3.38 -1.52
C LEU A 109 -22.15 -4.72 -1.58
N GLY A 110 -21.48 -5.83 -1.24
CA GLY A 110 -22.06 -7.17 -1.38
C GLY A 110 -22.29 -7.59 -2.84
N VAL A 111 -21.60 -6.96 -3.79
CA VAL A 111 -21.78 -7.19 -5.22
C VAL A 111 -20.86 -8.31 -5.70
N SER A 112 -21.46 -9.44 -6.05
CA SER A 112 -20.74 -10.56 -6.68
C SER A 112 -20.30 -10.21 -8.12
N ARG A 113 -19.31 -10.94 -8.67
CA ARG A 113 -18.88 -10.74 -10.06
C ARG A 113 -20.01 -10.99 -11.06
N SER A 114 -20.84 -12.00 -10.81
CA SER A 114 -21.95 -12.35 -11.69
C SER A 114 -23.05 -11.29 -11.66
N THR A 115 -23.41 -10.79 -10.47
CA THR A 115 -24.34 -9.65 -10.30
C THR A 115 -23.85 -8.43 -11.06
N GLN A 116 -22.57 -8.11 -10.93
CA GLN A 116 -22.01 -6.93 -11.56
C GLN A 116 -22.04 -6.99 -13.09
N VAL A 117 -21.67 -8.13 -13.69
CA VAL A 117 -21.70 -8.33 -15.14
C VAL A 117 -23.13 -8.27 -15.67
N ARG A 118 -24.07 -8.94 -14.98
CA ARG A 118 -25.48 -8.96 -15.34
C ARG A 118 -26.12 -7.57 -15.27
N ASP A 119 -25.80 -6.82 -14.22
CA ASP A 119 -26.41 -5.53 -13.92
C ASP A 119 -25.61 -4.35 -14.52
N GLY A 120 -24.55 -4.64 -15.30
CA GLY A 120 -23.75 -3.64 -16.00
C GLY A 120 -23.04 -2.63 -15.09
N ILE A 121 -22.74 -2.99 -13.84
CA ILE A 121 -22.20 -2.06 -12.84
C ILE A 121 -20.73 -1.75 -13.17
N GLY A 122 -20.42 -0.47 -13.42
CA GLY A 122 -19.07 0.02 -13.68
C GLY A 122 -18.23 0.21 -12.42
N SER A 123 -16.93 0.45 -12.60
CA SER A 123 -16.03 0.82 -11.50
C SER A 123 -16.37 2.18 -10.89
N SER A 124 -16.79 3.14 -11.70
CA SER A 124 -17.28 4.45 -11.24
C SER A 124 -18.52 4.31 -10.34
N ASP A 125 -19.45 3.42 -10.69
CA ASP A 125 -20.63 3.14 -9.86
C ASP A 125 -20.26 2.55 -8.51
N LEU A 126 -19.34 1.59 -8.49
CA LEU A 126 -18.87 0.97 -7.25
C LEU A 126 -18.19 2.00 -6.35
N HIS A 127 -17.32 2.84 -6.93
CA HIS A 127 -16.67 3.92 -6.19
C HIS A 127 -17.66 4.94 -5.62
N GLN A 128 -18.63 5.38 -6.43
CA GLN A 128 -19.65 6.33 -5.99
C GLN A 128 -20.52 5.78 -4.85
N ARG A 129 -20.84 4.48 -4.90
CA ARG A 129 -21.69 3.79 -3.91
C ARG A 129 -20.92 3.41 -2.65
N SER A 130 -19.64 3.05 -2.75
CA SER A 130 -18.84 2.55 -1.63
C SER A 130 -18.45 3.65 -0.65
N LYS A 131 -18.21 4.88 -1.12
CA LYS A 131 -17.71 6.00 -0.30
C LYS A 131 -16.42 5.67 0.48
N ILE A 132 -15.67 4.66 0.06
CA ILE A 132 -14.37 4.29 0.63
C ILE A 132 -13.37 5.37 0.22
N LYS A 133 -12.38 5.65 1.08
CA LYS A 133 -11.34 6.61 0.72
C LYS A 133 -10.48 6.06 -0.41
N ASP A 134 -10.19 6.91 -1.38
CA ASP A 134 -9.23 6.63 -2.44
C ASP A 134 -7.83 6.44 -1.83
N ALA A 135 -7.19 5.31 -2.16
CA ALA A 135 -5.91 4.91 -1.59
C ALA A 135 -4.77 5.81 -2.07
N ALA A 136 -4.85 6.33 -3.30
CA ALA A 136 -3.85 7.26 -3.83
C ALA A 136 -3.95 8.64 -3.15
N LEU A 137 -5.17 9.13 -2.90
CA LEU A 137 -5.40 10.33 -2.09
C LEU A 137 -4.95 10.12 -0.65
N TYR A 138 -5.24 8.95 -0.06
CA TYR A 138 -4.80 8.61 1.29
C TYR A 138 -3.25 8.60 1.39
N ALA A 139 -2.57 7.98 0.43
CA ALA A 139 -1.11 7.97 0.35
C ALA A 139 -0.52 9.39 0.21
N LYS A 140 -1.11 10.23 -0.65
CA LYS A 140 -0.72 11.64 -0.80
C LYS A 140 -0.89 12.42 0.50
N GLN A 141 -2.03 12.25 1.17
CA GLN A 141 -2.29 12.88 2.46
C GLN A 141 -1.28 12.44 3.51
N TRP A 142 -0.90 11.17 3.53
CA TRP A 142 0.11 10.67 4.44
C TRP A 142 1.48 11.32 4.18
N LYS A 143 1.86 11.46 2.91
CA LYS A 143 3.12 12.15 2.55
C LYS A 143 3.16 13.59 3.06
N ILE A 144 2.06 14.33 2.93
CA ILE A 144 1.93 15.70 3.46
C ILE A 144 1.98 15.72 4.99
N SER A 145 1.26 14.82 5.65
CA SER A 145 1.24 14.72 7.11
C SER A 145 2.62 14.37 7.68
N TRP A 146 3.37 13.50 7.00
CA TRP A 146 4.77 13.20 7.34
C TRP A 146 5.64 14.45 7.20
N ALA A 147 5.52 15.19 6.10
CA ALA A 147 6.30 16.41 5.90
C ALA A 147 6.04 17.43 7.01
N GLY A 148 4.76 17.60 7.38
CA GLY A 148 4.39 18.43 8.52
C GLY A 148 4.93 17.93 9.86
N HIS A 149 5.01 16.61 10.07
CA HIS A 149 5.65 16.05 11.27
C HIS A 149 7.12 16.46 11.36
N VAL A 150 7.83 16.46 10.23
CA VAL A 150 9.27 16.78 10.18
C VAL A 150 9.55 18.26 10.36
N MET A 151 8.71 19.12 9.78
CA MET A 151 8.76 20.56 10.03
C MET A 151 8.53 20.92 11.51
N ARG A 152 7.81 20.09 12.27
CA ARG A 152 7.57 20.28 13.71
C ARG A 152 8.60 19.61 14.61
N MET A 153 9.45 18.72 14.09
CA MET A 153 10.53 18.13 14.89
C MET A 153 11.47 19.24 15.35
N ASN A 154 11.92 19.21 16.60
CA ASN A 154 12.85 20.21 17.13
C ASN A 154 14.15 19.55 17.62
N ASP A 155 14.50 18.41 17.03
CA ASP A 155 15.71 17.66 17.36
C ASP A 155 16.78 17.77 16.27
N ASN A 156 18.03 17.47 16.65
CA ASN A 156 19.19 17.54 15.74
C ASN A 156 19.30 16.29 14.84
N ARG A 157 18.17 15.66 14.49
CA ARG A 157 18.18 14.52 13.58
C ARG A 157 18.49 14.98 12.17
N TRP A 158 19.24 14.17 11.45
CA TRP A 158 19.58 14.36 10.04
C TRP A 158 18.35 14.64 9.17
N THR A 159 17.21 14.05 9.51
CA THR A 159 15.95 14.23 8.78
C THR A 159 15.49 15.70 8.73
N ARG A 160 15.73 16.47 9.79
CA ARG A 160 15.45 17.91 9.83
C ARG A 160 16.56 18.71 9.17
N ALA A 161 17.81 18.40 9.50
CA ALA A 161 18.99 19.11 8.99
C ALA A 161 19.13 19.06 7.45
N VAL A 162 18.67 17.99 6.79
CA VAL A 162 18.69 17.84 5.33
C VAL A 162 17.45 18.45 4.66
N SER A 163 16.44 18.83 5.44
CA SER A 163 15.18 19.43 4.95
C SER A 163 15.15 20.96 5.07
N ASP A 164 16.07 21.57 5.84
CA ASP A 164 16.27 23.02 5.96
C ASP A 164 17.11 23.56 4.78
#